data_AF-A0A8T4XZH6-F1
#
_entry.id   AF-A0A8T4XZH6-F1
#
_cell.length_a   1.000
_cell.length_b   1.000
_cell.length_c   1.000
_cell.angle_alpha   90.00
_cell.angle_beta   90.00
_cell.angle_gamma   90.00
#
_symmetry.space_group_name_H-M   'P 1'
#
loop_
_entity.id
_entity.type
_entity.pdbx_description
1 polymer ?
#
loop_
_entity_poly.entity_id
_entity_poly.type
_entity_poly.pdbx_seq_one_letter_code
_entity_poly.pdbx_strand_id
1 'polypeptide(L)'
;MKDNIRRIAMERMEILLEKAIQIHEKEPKLAQRYVELARHIGMKARVRIPRKYRRLICRSCKQFIHPGCTLRVRVKSGGVKHITFTCLRCGQIVRVPVEKRRVDRAASSSKQRTQSF
;
A
#
# COMPACT_ATOMS: atom_id res chain seq x y z
N MET A 1 -18.43 10.18 -18.39
CA MET A 1 -17.93 8.86 -18.86
C MET A 1 -16.63 8.39 -18.23
N LYS A 2 -15.58 9.24 -18.11
CA LYS A 2 -14.26 8.84 -17.56
C LYS A 2 -14.32 8.21 -16.16
N ASP A 3 -15.27 8.61 -15.33
CA ASP A 3 -15.37 8.11 -13.95
C ASP A 3 -15.91 6.68 -13.86
N ASN A 4 -16.76 6.25 -14.80
CA ASN A 4 -17.17 4.85 -14.89
C ASN A 4 -16.00 3.93 -15.24
N ILE A 5 -15.13 4.35 -16.17
CA ILE A 5 -13.93 3.59 -16.53
C ILE A 5 -12.99 3.44 -15.34
N ARG A 6 -12.79 4.52 -14.57
CA ARG A 6 -11.95 4.50 -13.36
C ARG A 6 -12.53 3.59 -12.28
N ARG A 7 -13.85 3.62 -12.06
CA ARG A 7 -14.54 2.77 -11.10
C ARG A 7 -14.40 1.30 -11.46
N ILE A 8 -14.72 0.93 -12.71
CA ILE A 8 -14.60 -0.44 -13.21
C ILE A 8 -13.13 -0.91 -13.15
N ALA A 9 -12.18 -0.05 -13.49
CA ALA A 9 -10.77 -0.38 -13.39
C ALA A 9 -10.35 -0.64 -11.94
N MET A 10 -10.84 0.17 -10.98
CA MET A 10 -10.57 -0.03 -9.56
C MET A 10 -11.15 -1.36 -9.07
N GLU A 11 -12.43 -1.63 -9.34
CA GLU A 11 -13.09 -2.90 -8.98
C GLU A 11 -12.33 -4.12 -9.54
N ARG A 12 -11.96 -4.08 -10.83
CA ARG A 12 -11.18 -5.16 -11.46
C ARG A 12 -9.80 -5.35 -10.83
N MET A 13 -9.10 -4.26 -10.52
CA MET A 13 -7.82 -4.33 -9.84
C MET A 13 -7.95 -4.95 -8.45
N GLU A 14 -9.01 -4.62 -7.71
CA GLU A 14 -9.25 -5.20 -6.39
C GLU A 14 -9.47 -6.71 -6.46
N ILE A 15 -10.35 -7.17 -7.36
CA ILE A 15 -10.62 -8.59 -7.57
C ILE A 15 -9.34 -9.35 -7.93
N LEU A 16 -8.52 -8.82 -8.85
CA LEU A 16 -7.27 -9.45 -9.26
C LEU A 16 -6.26 -9.55 -8.09
N LEU A 17 -6.13 -8.48 -7.31
CA LEU A 17 -5.20 -8.45 -6.18
C LEU A 17 -5.66 -9.36 -5.04
N GLU A 18 -6.97 -9.50 -4.83
CA GLU A 18 -7.54 -10.41 -3.85
C GLU A 18 -7.33 -11.87 -4.24
N LYS A 19 -7.59 -12.22 -5.51
CA LYS A 19 -7.28 -13.55 -6.05
C LYS A 19 -5.79 -13.87 -5.94
N ALA A 20 -4.91 -12.89 -6.17
CA ALA A 20 -3.47 -13.07 -5.99
C ALA A 20 -3.13 -13.46 -4.55
N ILE A 21 -3.75 -12.83 -3.55
CA ILE A 21 -3.56 -13.17 -2.13
C ILE A 21 -4.08 -14.59 -1.84
N GLN A 22 -5.21 -14.99 -2.39
CA GLN A 22 -5.77 -16.32 -2.12
C GLN A 22 -4.92 -17.46 -2.70
N ILE A 23 -4.32 -17.26 -3.87
CA ILE A 23 -3.65 -18.34 -4.61
C ILE A 23 -2.14 -18.40 -4.39
N HIS A 24 -1.52 -17.38 -3.81
CA HIS A 24 -0.06 -17.23 -3.79
C HIS A 24 0.71 -18.38 -3.13
N GLU A 25 0.12 -19.06 -2.15
CA GLU A 25 0.71 -20.22 -1.47
C GLU A 25 0.76 -21.44 -2.39
N LYS A 26 -0.29 -21.64 -3.20
CA LYS A 26 -0.43 -22.78 -4.10
C LYS A 26 0.30 -22.55 -5.42
N GLU A 27 0.09 -21.38 -6.03
CA GLU A 27 0.63 -21.04 -7.34
C GLU A 27 1.23 -19.62 -7.35
N PRO A 28 2.49 -19.45 -6.92
CA PRO A 28 3.11 -18.13 -6.82
C PRO A 28 3.31 -17.44 -8.18
N LYS A 29 3.51 -18.22 -9.26
CA LYS A 29 3.62 -17.70 -10.63
C LYS A 29 2.30 -17.07 -11.11
N LEU A 30 1.17 -17.71 -10.79
CA LEU A 30 -0.15 -17.22 -11.17
C LEU A 30 -0.54 -15.96 -10.37
N ALA A 31 -0.24 -15.94 -9.07
CA ALA A 31 -0.40 -14.75 -8.23
C ALA A 31 0.39 -13.55 -8.78
N GLN A 32 1.64 -13.77 -9.21
CA GLN A 32 2.47 -12.76 -9.84
C GLN A 32 1.82 -12.20 -11.13
N ARG A 33 1.26 -13.08 -11.97
CA ARG A 33 0.56 -12.68 -13.20
C ARG A 33 -0.68 -11.82 -12.92
N TYR A 34 -1.47 -12.15 -11.89
CA TYR A 34 -2.62 -11.32 -11.49
C TYR A 34 -2.20 -9.91 -11.06
N VAL A 35 -1.10 -9.79 -10.33
CA VAL A 35 -0.56 -8.49 -9.90
C VAL A 35 -0.07 -7.67 -11.09
N GLU A 36 0.59 -8.29 -12.06
CA GLU A 36 1.01 -7.63 -13.30
C GLU A 36 -0.18 -7.09 -14.08
N LEU A 37 -1.23 -7.90 -14.25
CA LEU A 37 -2.47 -7.47 -14.90
C LEU A 37 -3.13 -6.30 -14.16
N ALA A 38 -3.23 -6.38 -12.84
CA ALA A 38 -3.78 -5.29 -12.02
C ALA A 38 -2.97 -3.99 -12.18
N ARG A 39 -1.63 -4.09 -12.24
CA ARG A 39 -0.76 -2.94 -12.48
C ARG A 39 -0.96 -2.34 -13.88
N HIS A 40 -1.05 -3.17 -14.91
CA HIS A 40 -1.31 -2.71 -16.28
C HIS A 40 -2.66 -2.01 -16.42
N ILE A 41 -3.71 -2.53 -15.79
CA ILE A 41 -5.02 -1.87 -15.74
C ILE A 41 -4.91 -0.50 -15.07
N GLY A 42 -4.24 -0.42 -13.92
CA GLY A 42 -4.04 0.85 -13.21
C GLY A 42 -3.27 1.87 -14.04
N MET A 43 -2.23 1.45 -14.75
CA MET A 43 -1.47 2.32 -15.65
C MET A 43 -2.33 2.84 -16.81
N LYS A 44 -3.07 1.95 -17.48
CA LYS A 44 -3.92 2.31 -18.63
C LYS A 44 -5.07 3.24 -18.24
N ALA A 45 -5.73 2.95 -17.12
CA ALA A 45 -6.84 3.76 -16.60
C ALA A 45 -6.37 5.01 -15.81
N ARG A 46 -5.05 5.17 -15.61
CA ARG A 46 -4.45 6.19 -14.73
C ARG A 46 -5.05 6.17 -13.32
N VAL A 47 -5.34 4.98 -12.80
CA VAL A 47 -5.89 4.73 -11.47
C VAL A 47 -4.78 4.21 -10.55
N ARG A 48 -4.71 4.78 -9.35
CA ARG A 48 -3.72 4.37 -8.36
C ARG A 48 -4.16 3.07 -7.69
N ILE A 49 -3.21 2.17 -7.45
CA ILE A 49 -3.46 0.94 -6.69
C ILE A 49 -4.05 1.29 -5.31
N PRO A 50 -5.15 0.62 -4.91
CA PRO A 50 -5.79 0.80 -3.61
C PRO A 50 -4.79 0.71 -2.46
N ARG A 51 -4.99 1.53 -1.42
CA ARG A 51 -4.04 1.64 -0.30
C ARG A 51 -3.82 0.31 0.42
N LYS A 52 -4.87 -0.53 0.50
CA LYS A 52 -4.82 -1.88 1.08
C LYS A 52 -3.76 -2.77 0.43
N TYR A 53 -3.73 -2.81 -0.90
CA TYR A 53 -2.84 -3.68 -1.65
C TYR A 53 -1.50 -3.05 -2.04
N ARG A 54 -1.34 -1.73 -1.86
CA ARG A 54 -0.12 -1.00 -2.28
C ARG A 54 1.16 -1.55 -1.66
N ARG A 55 1.10 -2.13 -0.46
CA ARG A 55 2.26 -2.71 0.24
C ARG A 55 2.58 -4.15 -0.18
N LEU A 56 1.68 -4.79 -0.93
CA LEU A 56 1.87 -6.15 -1.46
C LEU A 56 2.64 -6.16 -2.78
N ILE A 57 3.14 -5.01 -3.22
CA ILE A 57 3.91 -4.86 -4.45
C ILE A 57 5.21 -4.15 -4.11
N CYS A 58 6.33 -4.79 -4.44
CA CYS A 58 7.62 -4.16 -4.25
C CYS A 58 7.77 -2.95 -5.18
N ARG A 59 8.26 -1.82 -4.66
CA ARG A 59 8.46 -0.60 -5.47
C ARG A 59 9.61 -0.72 -6.48
N SER A 60 10.62 -1.53 -6.17
CA SER A 60 11.80 -1.73 -7.02
C SER A 60 11.52 -2.79 -8.09
N CYS A 61 11.43 -4.06 -7.71
CA CYS A 61 11.23 -5.16 -8.67
C CYS A 61 9.79 -5.32 -9.18
N LYS A 62 8.82 -4.57 -8.63
CA LYS A 62 7.40 -4.61 -9.03
C LYS A 62 6.72 -5.98 -8.88
N GLN A 63 7.37 -6.93 -8.21
CA GLN A 63 6.83 -8.25 -7.94
C GLN A 63 5.89 -8.24 -6.74
N PHE A 64 5.00 -9.23 -6.72
CA PHE A 64 4.14 -9.55 -5.60
C PHE A 64 4.98 -9.94 -4.40
N ILE A 65 4.67 -9.30 -3.27
CA ILE A 65 5.30 -9.57 -1.99
C ILE A 65 4.20 -9.83 -0.95
N HIS A 66 4.34 -10.95 -0.25
CA HIS A 66 3.43 -11.32 0.84
C HIS A 66 4.24 -11.61 2.11
N PRO A 67 3.79 -11.12 3.29
CA PRO A 67 4.39 -11.48 4.57
C PRO A 67 4.50 -13.00 4.70
N GLY A 68 5.62 -13.50 5.21
CA GLY A 68 5.83 -14.95 5.40
C GLY A 68 6.46 -15.66 4.20
N CYS A 69 6.16 -15.28 2.95
CA CYS A 69 6.75 -15.93 1.77
C CYS A 69 7.95 -15.16 1.21
N THR A 70 7.73 -13.89 0.84
CA THR A 70 8.70 -13.09 0.05
C THR A 70 9.00 -11.72 0.67
N LEU A 71 8.28 -11.40 1.75
CA LEU A 71 8.42 -10.17 2.51
C LEU A 71 8.80 -10.50 3.95
N ARG A 72 9.94 -9.99 4.39
CA ARG A 72 10.34 -10.02 5.80
C ARG A 72 9.87 -8.74 6.47
N VAL A 73 8.99 -8.88 7.46
CA VAL A 73 8.49 -7.77 8.29
C VAL A 73 9.18 -7.83 9.64
N ARG A 74 9.80 -6.73 10.07
CA ARG A 74 10.42 -6.59 11.40
C ARG A 74 9.88 -5.34 12.07
N VAL A 75 9.39 -5.48 13.30
CA VAL A 75 9.02 -4.35 14.14
C VAL A 75 10.22 -4.02 15.02
N LYS A 76 10.74 -2.80 14.92
CA LYS A 76 11.82 -2.32 15.79
C LYS A 76 11.27 -1.31 16.78
N SER A 77 11.50 -1.57 18.06
CA SER A 77 11.11 -0.71 19.19
C SER A 77 12.26 0.15 19.73
N GLY A 78 13.51 -0.11 19.35
CA GLY A 78 14.66 0.71 19.73
C GLY A 78 14.71 2.03 18.95
N GLY A 79 14.73 3.15 19.67
CA GLY A 79 14.67 4.50 19.09
C GLY A 79 13.26 4.84 18.57
N VAL A 80 13.17 5.48 17.39
CA VAL A 80 11.88 5.75 16.74
C VAL A 80 11.24 4.43 16.30
N LYS A 81 10.07 4.10 16.87
CA LYS A 81 9.32 2.88 16.54
C LYS A 81 9.02 2.82 15.04
N HIS A 82 9.55 1.81 14.35
CA HIS A 82 9.36 1.65 12.91
C HIS A 82 9.21 0.19 12.49
N ILE A 83 8.42 -0.02 11.45
CA ILE A 83 8.26 -1.31 10.77
C ILE A 83 9.17 -1.31 9.55
N THR A 84 10.03 -2.31 9.48
CA THR A 84 10.92 -2.55 8.35
C THR A 84 10.34 -3.66 7.49
N PHE A 85 10.08 -3.35 6.23
CA PHE A 85 9.66 -4.28 5.19
C PHE A 85 10.86 -4.54 4.28
N THR A 86 11.35 -5.78 4.25
CA THR A 86 12.47 -6.18 3.37
C THR A 86 11.95 -7.14 2.31
N CYS A 87 12.09 -6.77 1.05
CA CYS A 87 11.80 -7.68 -0.05
C CYS A 87 12.91 -8.73 -0.15
N LEU A 88 12.57 -10.00 0.00
CA LEU A 88 13.54 -11.10 -0.06
C LEU A 88 14.01 -11.41 -1.48
N ARG A 89 13.36 -10.85 -2.51
CA ARG A 89 13.71 -11.08 -3.92
C ARG A 89 14.75 -10.09 -4.46
N CYS A 90 14.62 -8.80 -4.12
CA CYS A 90 15.51 -7.74 -4.62
C CYS A 90 16.29 -7.03 -3.50
N GLY A 91 16.09 -7.41 -2.24
CA GLY A 91 16.77 -6.79 -1.10
C GLY A 91 16.25 -5.40 -0.71
N GLN A 92 15.29 -4.82 -1.43
CA GLN A 92 14.82 -3.46 -1.14
C GLN A 92 14.19 -3.35 0.25
N ILE A 93 14.61 -2.33 1.01
CA ILE A 93 14.17 -2.09 2.39
C ILE A 93 13.29 -0.84 2.44
N VAL A 94 12.07 -0.99 2.93
CA VAL A 94 11.14 0.11 3.19
C VAL A 94 10.92 0.24 4.69
N ARG A 95 11.13 1.43 5.24
CA ARG A 95 10.90 1.74 6.66
C ARG A 95 9.65 2.61 6.79
N VAL A 96 8.73 2.19 7.65
CA VAL A 96 7.49 2.91 7.94
C VAL A 96 7.47 3.22 9.45
N PRO A 97 7.54 4.49 9.86
CA PRO A 97 7.40 4.84 11.26
C PRO A 97 5.99 4.48 11.75
N VAL A 98 5.92 3.92 12.96
CA VAL A 98 4.65 3.51 13.62
C VAL A 98 3.98 4.74 14.24
N GLU A 99 4.78 5.65 14.78
CA GLU A 99 4.28 6.93 15.25
C GLU A 99 3.92 7.83 14.06
N LYS A 100 2.66 8.27 14.04
CA LYS A 100 2.28 9.44 13.25
C LYS A 100 3.15 10.59 13.76
N ARG A 101 3.93 11.23 12.88
CA ARG A 101 4.33 12.62 13.16
C ARG A 101 3.03 13.34 13.55
N ARG A 102 2.99 13.93 14.74
CA ARG A 102 2.01 14.97 15.07
C ARG A 102 2.30 16.12 14.11
N VAL A 103 1.83 16.03 12.88
CA VAL A 103 1.79 17.16 11.97
C VAL A 103 0.65 18.02 12.50
N ASP A 104 1.03 18.97 13.34
CA ASP A 104 0.41 20.28 13.56
C ASP A 104 -1.10 20.29 13.85
N ARG A 105 -1.46 19.96 15.10
CA ARG A 105 -2.69 20.48 15.73
C ARG A 105 -2.49 21.89 16.28
N ALA A 106 -1.77 22.76 15.57
CA ALA A 106 -1.49 24.13 16.00
C ALA A 106 -2.35 25.19 15.27
N ALA A 107 -3.32 24.79 14.43
CA ALA A 107 -4.11 25.73 13.62
C ALA A 107 -5.60 25.84 13.99
N SER A 108 -6.06 25.24 15.11
CA SER A 108 -7.50 25.19 15.44
C SER A 108 -7.87 25.61 16.88
N SER A 109 -7.09 26.49 17.52
CA SER A 109 -7.40 26.99 18.89
C SER A 109 -7.48 28.53 19.05
N SER A 110 -7.35 29.32 17.99
CA SER A 110 -7.37 30.80 18.07
C SER A 110 -8.67 31.48 17.62
N LYS A 111 -9.81 30.77 17.60
CA LYS A 111 -11.13 31.39 17.38
C LYS A 111 -12.10 31.01 18.49
N GLN A 112 -11.90 31.60 19.68
CA GLN A 112 -12.90 31.72 20.75
C GLN A 112 -12.34 32.68 21.81
N ARG A 113 -12.12 33.95 21.43
CA ARG A 113 -11.81 35.02 22.40
C ARG A 113 -12.28 36.37 21.89
N THR A 114 -13.56 36.46 21.54
CA THR A 114 -14.29 37.74 21.43
C THR A 114 -15.75 37.46 21.78
N GLN A 115 -16.11 37.65 23.05
CA GLN A 115 -17.36 38.27 23.53
C GLN A 115 -17.55 37.96 25.01
N SER A 116 -17.19 38.93 25.84
CA SER A 116 -17.84 39.19 27.12
C SER A 116 -17.27 40.49 27.68
N PHE A 117 -17.84 41.62 27.26
CA PHE A 117 -18.23 42.78 28.05
C PHE A 117 -19.13 43.66 27.19
#